data_AF-A0A5A7RWY1-F1
#
_entry.id   AF-A0A5A7RWY1-F1
#
_cell.length_a   1.000
_cell.length_b   1.000
_cell.length_c   1.000
_cell.angle_alpha   90.00
_cell.angle_beta   90.00
_cell.angle_gamma   90.00
#
_symmetry.space_group_name_H-M   'P 1'
#
loop_
_entity.id
_entity.type
_entity.pdbx_description
1 polymer ?
#
loop_
_entity_poly.entity_id
_entity_poly.type
_entity_poly.pdbx_seq_one_letter_code
_entity_poly.pdbx_strand_id
1 'polypeptide(L)' 'MVKKKVIIMGAAGRDFHNFNVFFRDNKDYKVVCFTATQIPGIHGRKYPSELAGSLY' A
#
# COMPACT_ATOMS: atom_id res chain seq x y z
N MET A 1 2.86 21.46 1.58
CA MET A 1 3.63 20.84 0.47
C MET A 1 2.73 19.86 -0.26
N VAL A 2 2.93 19.66 -1.57
CA VAL A 2 2.15 18.69 -2.36
C VAL A 2 2.54 17.26 -1.94
N LYS A 3 1.56 16.41 -1.59
CA LYS A 3 1.82 15.00 -1.24
C LYS A 3 2.42 14.25 -2.44
N LYS A 4 3.47 13.47 -2.21
CA LYS A 4 4.06 12.60 -3.23
C LYS A 4 3.14 11.41 -3.49
N LYS A 5 2.66 11.27 -4.72
CA LYS A 5 1.86 10.11 -5.14
C LYS A 5 2.79 8.96 -5.46
N VAL A 6 2.55 7.79 -4.85
CA VAL A 6 3.39 6.61 -5.03
C VAL A 6 2.55 5.35 -5.22
N ILE A 7 3.10 4.39 -5.95
CA ILE A 7 2.61 3.01 -6.00
C ILE A 7 3.57 2.12 -5.21
N ILE A 8 3.06 1.11 -4.52
CA ILE A 8 3.88 0.13 -3.83
C ILE A 8 3.88 -1.16 -4.64
N MET A 9 5.05 -1.52 -5.14
CA MET A 9 5.27 -2.78 -5.84
C MET A 9 5.82 -3.84 -4.89
N GLY A 10 5.22 -5.02 -4.90
CA GLY A 10 5.69 -6.16 -4.12
C GLY A 10 4.78 -7.37 -4.24
N ALA A 11 5.22 -8.49 -3.70
CA ALA A 11 4.45 -9.72 -3.59
C ALA A 11 4.62 -10.30 -2.19
N ALA A 12 3.87 -11.37 -1.88
CA ALA A 12 3.93 -12.09 -0.60
C ALA A 12 3.75 -11.18 0.64
N GLY A 13 3.04 -10.06 0.52
CA GLY A 13 2.72 -9.15 1.62
C GLY A 13 3.80 -8.14 1.97
N ARG A 14 4.92 -8.07 1.22
CA ARG A 14 5.96 -7.04 1.46
C ARG A 14 5.47 -5.63 1.16
N ASP A 15 4.61 -5.51 0.16
CA ASP A 15 3.89 -4.30 -0.21
C ASP A 15 3.03 -3.78 0.95
N PHE A 16 2.21 -4.65 1.54
CA PHE A 16 1.41 -4.31 2.73
C PHE A 16 2.27 -4.02 3.95
N HIS A 17 3.38 -4.76 4.14
CA HIS A 17 4.32 -4.49 5.23
C HIS A 17 4.95 -3.10 5.11
N ASN A 18 5.49 -2.75 3.95
CA ASN A 18 6.07 -1.42 3.69
C ASN A 18 5.03 -0.31 3.91
N PHE A 19 3.78 -0.53 3.50
CA PHE A 19 2.70 0.39 3.79
C PHE A 19 2.52 0.60 5.29
N ASN A 20 2.36 -0.48 6.06
CA ASN A 20 2.11 -0.42 7.50
C ASN A 20 3.21 0.29 8.30
N VAL A 21 4.48 0.05 7.94
CA VAL A 21 5.63 0.51 8.74
C VAL A 21 6.14 1.90 8.34
N PHE A 22 5.81 2.39 7.14
CA PHE A 22 6.38 3.64 6.64
C PHE A 22 5.37 4.62 6.01
N PHE A 23 4.40 4.11 5.24
CA PHE A 23 3.48 4.98 4.47
C PHE A 23 2.16 5.27 5.18
N ARG A 24 1.70 4.37 6.06
CA ARG A 24 0.48 4.53 6.84
C ARG A 24 0.57 5.80 7.69
N ASP A 25 -0.45 6.65 7.57
CA ASP A 25 -0.56 7.96 8.23
C ASP A 25 0.61 8.93 7.96
N ASN A 26 1.45 8.65 6.96
CA ASN A 26 2.52 9.55 6.57
C ASN A 26 2.00 10.66 5.66
N LYS A 27 1.88 11.88 6.22
CA LYS A 27 1.32 13.06 5.53
C LYS A 27 2.07 13.48 4.27
N ASP A 28 3.32 13.05 4.10
CA ASP A 28 4.15 13.43 2.95
C ASP A 28 3.81 12.60 1.70
N TYR A 29 3.11 11.48 1.87
CA TYR A 29 2.80 10.52 0.80
C TYR A 29 1.30 10.31 0.62
N LYS A 30 0.94 9.93 -0.61
CA LYS A 30 -0.36 9.37 -0.97
C LYS A 30 -0.12 8.09 -1.76
N VAL A 31 -0.26 6.95 -1.11
CA VAL A 31 -0.23 5.63 -1.77
C VAL A 31 -1.51 5.49 -2.59
N VAL A 32 -1.38 5.29 -3.90
CA VAL A 32 -2.53 5.23 -4.82
C VAL A 32 -2.88 3.83 -5.28
N CYS A 33 -1.92 2.89 -5.18
CA CYS A 33 -2.12 1.52 -5.63
C CYS A 33 -1.07 0.58 -5.02
N PHE A 34 -1.48 -0.67 -4.81
CA PHE A 34 -0.62 -1.83 -4.60
C PHE A 34 -0.62 -2.68 -5.87
N THR A 35 0.53 -3.17 -6.30
CA THR A 35 0.56 -4.17 -7.37
C THR A 35 0.63 -5.56 -6.76
N ALA A 36 -0.28 -6.46 -7.13
CA ALA A 36 -0.21 -7.87 -6.76
C ALA A 36 0.04 -8.71 -8.01
N THR A 37 1.29 -8.75 -8.46
CA THR A 37 1.70 -9.60 -9.59
C THR A 37 2.76 -10.62 -9.13
N GLN A 38 3.14 -11.54 -10.01
CA GLN A 38 4.22 -12.53 -9.81
C GLN A 38 3.86 -13.84 -9.08
N ILE A 39 2.91 -13.87 -8.14
CA ILE A 39 2.53 -15.13 -7.44
C ILE A 39 1.11 -15.58 -7.86
N PRO A 40 0.93 -16.83 -8.34
CA PRO A 40 -0.40 -17.38 -8.60
C PRO A 40 -1.32 -17.30 -7.38
N GLY A 41 -2.56 -16.87 -7.58
CA GLY A 41 -3.59 -16.83 -6.52
C GLY A 41 -3.59 -15.59 -5.60
N ILE A 42 -2.74 -14.58 -5.81
CA ILE A 42 -2.73 -13.36 -4.97
C ILE A 42 -3.28 -12.09 -5.63
N HIS A 43 -3.57 -12.11 -6.93
CA HIS A 43 -3.97 -10.93 -7.71
C HIS A 43 -5.23 -10.22 -7.17
N GLY A 44 -6.13 -10.96 -6.51
CA GLY A 44 -7.36 -10.42 -5.92
C GLY A 44 -7.22 -9.93 -4.47
N ARG A 45 -6.04 -10.10 -3.85
CA ARG A 45 -5.85 -9.67 -2.46
C ARG A 45 -5.90 -8.15 -2.37
N LYS A 46 -6.72 -7.65 -1.46
CA LYS A 46 -6.84 -6.23 -1.17
C LYS A 46 -6.35 -5.96 0.25
N TYR A 47 -5.73 -4.81 0.44
CA TYR A 47 -5.48 -4.29 1.77
C TYR A 47 -6.83 -3.89 2.41
N PRO A 48 -7.16 -4.33 3.64
CA PRO A 48 -8.42 -3.97 4.29
C PRO A 48 -8.50 -2.46 4.54
N SER A 49 -9.58 -1.82 4.09
CA SER A 49 -9.76 -0.37 4.26
C SER A 49 -9.82 0.05 5.73
N GLU A 50 -10.38 -0.81 6.59
CA GLU A 50 -10.45 -0.60 8.05
C GLU A 50 -9.07 -0.49 8.73
N LEU A 51 -8.00 -0.97 8.07
CA LEU A 51 -6.63 -0.91 8.59
C LEU A 51 -5.79 0.21 7.97
N ALA A 52 -6.33 0.97 7.00
CA ALA A 52 -5.55 1.87 6.15
C ALA A 52 -5.05 3.14 6.85
N GLY A 53 -5.59 3.45 8.04
CA GLY A 53 -5.26 4.64 8.80
C GLY A 53 -6.11 5.86 8.40
N SER A 54 -5.95 6.94 9.14
CA SER A 54 -6.76 8.17 9.03
C SER A 54 -6.62 8.91 7.69
N LEU A 55 -5.55 8.64 6.94
CA LEU A 55 -5.23 9.34 5.70
C LEU A 55 -5.72 8.63 4.42
N TYR A 56 -6.40 7.48 4.53
CA TYR A 56 -6.77 6.62 3.40
C TYR A 56 -8.20 6.10 3.48
#